data_AF-A0A962KB95-F1
#
_entry.id   AF-A0A962KB95-F1
#
_cell.length_a   1.000
_cell.length_b   1.000
_cell.length_c   1.000
_cell.angle_alpha   90.00
_cell.angle_beta   90.00
_cell.angle_gamma   90.00
#
_symmetry.space_group_name_H-M   'P 1'
#
loop_
_entity.id
_entity.type
_entity.pdbx_description
1 polymer ?
#
loop_
_entity_poly.entity_id
_entity_poly.type
_entity_poly.pdbx_seq_one_letter_code
_entity_poly.pdbx_strand_id
1 'polypeptide(L)'
;MEQQNAKLKDRIRSVQRHFIAKLPSQIEEIKQHWKNLRYVSWEHERVVELQTIAHRLAGSGGTLQLVEWLRQSGIIADYVNSPRDSWLKVKEFKPDVLVLDIRMPECNGIEFATMLRQDIETSQLPIVFLTSENAERTRRQAMAAGADDYLLKPIEKEAFIHAVKVRARLSQRLQGQVNRIIQQAPQGAGLSRHFFFNQFEQALDAAKDGALQAALVLVGLVQSVEELKQQSPVALAALQEQLLVRVGDLGLKTWSMLGENMIGVLLPKDTISSHQATVKNILKQLSSQPYQFNHLNFDSQMSAAVLYLGGAQTAANTLLLQAEHMLGMAIESGAGTVLEGASGAAKEAEATGKLAVSRLRMLYQPIVTIADSSDPVSSVLVRLADAEGNLLPAGQFLDVVEQRGWMPELDAWVFNNAHHILTEQLASEAAQCLIVHASPVSLNSTVYLETVCGLLATKPMRHERQRLVIAIPEAA
;
A
#
# COMPACT_ATOMS: atom_id res chain seq x y z
N MET A 1 14.59 -24.20 29.06
CA MET A 1 15.04 -23.84 27.70
C MET A 1 16.22 -24.70 27.21
N GLU A 2 17.24 -25.00 28.02
CA GLU A 2 18.40 -25.81 27.58
C GLU A 2 18.06 -27.25 27.14
N GLN A 3 17.17 -27.95 27.84
CA GLN A 3 16.74 -29.31 27.44
C GLN A 3 15.96 -29.34 26.11
N GLN A 4 15.25 -28.26 25.78
CA GLN A 4 14.46 -28.16 24.56
C GLN A 4 15.35 -27.87 23.35
N ASN A 5 16.40 -27.07 23.56
CA ASN A 5 17.45 -26.82 22.56
C ASN A 5 18.32 -28.06 22.29
N ALA A 6 18.58 -28.89 23.29
CA ALA A 6 19.32 -30.15 23.13
C ALA A 6 18.54 -31.17 22.28
N LYS A 7 17.24 -31.36 22.56
CA LYS A 7 16.36 -32.24 21.76
C LYS A 7 16.25 -31.81 20.30
N LEU A 8 16.23 -30.49 20.03
CA LEU A 8 16.15 -29.97 18.66
C LEU A 8 17.43 -30.25 17.88
N LYS A 9 18.60 -30.05 18.50
CA LYS A 9 19.91 -30.35 17.89
C LYS A 9 20.08 -31.82 17.57
N ASP A 10 19.62 -32.72 18.44
CA ASP A 10 19.70 -34.17 18.19
C ASP A 10 18.77 -34.61 17.06
N ARG A 11 17.59 -33.99 16.95
CA ARG A 11 16.63 -34.27 15.86
C ARG A 11 17.18 -33.80 14.50
N ILE A 12 17.83 -32.64 14.44
CA ILE A 12 18.50 -32.15 13.22
C ILE A 12 19.65 -33.07 12.82
N ARG A 13 20.49 -33.51 13.76
CA ARG A 13 21.59 -34.45 13.51
C ARG A 13 21.11 -35.84 13.09
N SER A 14 19.93 -36.27 13.54
CA SER A 14 19.31 -37.53 13.12
C SER A 14 18.83 -37.45 11.67
N VAL A 15 18.16 -36.36 11.29
CA VAL A 15 17.69 -36.13 9.91
C VAL A 15 18.87 -36.03 8.94
N GLN A 16 19.94 -35.30 9.31
CA GLN A 16 21.15 -35.21 8.49
C GLN A 16 21.82 -36.57 8.27
N ARG A 17 21.96 -37.39 9.32
CA ARG A 17 22.55 -38.74 9.19
C ARG A 17 21.71 -39.66 8.31
N HIS A 18 20.39 -39.59 8.43
CA HIS A 18 19.48 -40.38 7.60
C HIS A 18 19.53 -39.98 6.12
N PHE A 19 19.65 -38.68 5.85
CA PHE A 19 19.78 -38.15 4.49
C PHE A 19 21.13 -38.56 3.85
N ILE A 20 22.23 -38.41 4.59
CA ILE A 20 23.58 -38.81 4.14
C ILE A 20 23.65 -40.32 3.87
N ALA A 21 22.99 -41.14 4.69
CA ALA A 21 22.96 -42.59 4.50
C ALA A 21 22.21 -43.04 3.23
N LYS A 22 21.24 -42.26 2.73
CA LYS A 22 20.44 -42.60 1.54
C LYS A 22 21.04 -42.10 0.22
N LEU A 23 21.91 -41.09 0.27
CA LEU A 23 22.55 -40.48 -0.89
C LEU A 23 23.22 -41.48 -1.86
N PRO A 24 23.98 -42.50 -1.40
CA PRO A 24 24.62 -43.46 -2.30
C PRO A 24 23.62 -44.29 -3.13
N SER A 25 22.54 -44.75 -2.50
CA SER A 25 21.49 -45.52 -3.20
C SER A 25 20.74 -44.69 -4.23
N GLN A 26 20.47 -43.42 -3.91
CA GLN A 26 19.79 -42.50 -4.82
C GLN A 26 20.67 -42.12 -6.02
N ILE A 27 21.97 -41.91 -5.81
CA ILE A 27 22.92 -41.63 -6.89
C ILE A 27 23.03 -42.82 -7.85
N GLU A 28 23.03 -44.05 -7.33
CA GLU A 28 23.14 -45.24 -8.17
C GLU A 28 21.86 -45.49 -8.97
N GLU A 29 20.69 -45.22 -8.38
CA GLU A 29 19.40 -45.28 -9.07
C GLU A 29 19.35 -44.25 -10.22
N ILE A 30 19.84 -43.02 -10.00
CA ILE A 30 19.91 -41.97 -11.03
C ILE A 30 20.87 -42.36 -12.16
N LYS A 31 22.04 -42.92 -11.85
CA LYS A 31 23.02 -43.38 -12.86
C LYS A 31 22.46 -44.52 -13.72
N GLN A 32 21.72 -45.44 -13.10
CA GLN A 32 21.11 -46.57 -13.79
C GLN A 32 20.01 -46.11 -14.75
N HIS A 33 19.16 -45.17 -14.32
CA HIS A 33 18.19 -44.54 -15.20
C HIS A 33 18.89 -43.79 -16.34
N TRP A 34 19.88 -42.94 -16.05
CA TRP A 34 20.61 -42.18 -17.07
C TRP A 34 21.29 -43.04 -18.16
N LYS A 35 21.82 -44.22 -17.80
CA LYS A 35 22.38 -45.18 -18.77
C LYS A 35 21.33 -45.71 -19.75
N ASN A 36 20.11 -45.94 -19.29
CA ASN A 36 19.01 -46.46 -20.12
C ASN A 36 18.44 -45.40 -21.07
N LEU A 37 18.61 -44.12 -20.75
CA LEU A 37 18.07 -42.97 -21.48
C LEU A 37 18.93 -42.52 -22.69
N ARG A 38 20.16 -43.04 -22.83
CA ARG A 38 21.14 -42.55 -23.82
C ARG A 38 20.92 -43.07 -25.26
N TYR A 39 19.98 -44.00 -25.48
CA TYR A 39 19.84 -44.72 -26.75
C TYR A 39 18.41 -44.84 -27.30
N VAL A 40 17.45 -44.06 -26.80
CA VAL A 40 16.07 -44.09 -27.29
C VAL A 40 15.75 -42.80 -28.03
N SER A 41 15.17 -42.89 -29.23
CA SER A 41 14.54 -41.76 -29.91
C SER A 41 13.25 -41.42 -29.16
N TRP A 42 13.20 -40.25 -28.54
CA TRP A 42 12.18 -39.96 -27.55
C TRP A 42 10.88 -39.45 -28.16
N GLU A 43 9.79 -40.14 -27.87
CA GLU A 43 8.44 -39.58 -28.03
C GLU A 43 8.21 -38.47 -27.00
N HIS A 44 7.57 -37.38 -27.43
CA HIS A 44 7.41 -36.15 -26.65
C HIS A 44 6.73 -36.40 -25.28
N GLU A 45 5.71 -37.28 -25.23
CA GLU A 45 5.04 -37.66 -23.97
C GLU A 45 6.00 -38.28 -22.93
N ARG A 46 6.94 -39.12 -23.37
CA ARG A 46 7.91 -39.75 -22.46
C ARG A 46 8.96 -38.78 -21.95
N VAL A 47 9.31 -37.77 -22.75
CA VAL A 47 10.20 -36.67 -22.32
C VAL A 47 9.52 -35.86 -21.21
N VAL A 48 8.23 -35.55 -21.37
CA VAL A 48 7.44 -34.84 -20.34
C VAL A 48 7.33 -35.64 -19.05
N GLU A 49 7.11 -36.95 -19.13
CA GLU A 49 7.09 -37.83 -17.94
C GLU A 49 8.44 -37.82 -17.19
N LEU A 50 9.55 -37.92 -17.91
CA LEU A 50 10.87 -37.91 -17.30
C LEU A 50 11.27 -36.56 -16.76
N GLN A 51 10.87 -35.48 -17.42
CA GLN A 51 11.02 -34.13 -16.91
C GLN A 51 10.25 -33.99 -15.59
N THR A 52 9.05 -34.57 -15.50
CA THR A 52 8.22 -34.60 -14.27
C THR A 52 8.86 -35.44 -13.16
N ILE A 53 9.48 -36.58 -13.49
CA ILE A 53 10.21 -37.43 -12.53
C ILE A 53 11.50 -36.74 -12.05
N ALA A 54 12.24 -36.11 -12.96
CA ALA A 54 13.42 -35.31 -12.64
C ALA A 54 13.07 -34.10 -11.76
N HIS A 55 11.93 -33.45 -12.01
CA HIS A 55 11.39 -32.39 -11.16
C HIS A 55 11.02 -32.91 -9.76
N ARG A 56 10.39 -34.08 -9.68
CA ARG A 56 10.11 -34.79 -8.41
C ARG A 56 11.39 -35.07 -7.61
N LEU A 57 12.46 -35.49 -8.28
CA LEU A 57 13.75 -35.83 -7.67
C LEU A 57 14.60 -34.60 -7.30
N ALA A 58 14.47 -33.49 -8.04
CA ALA A 58 15.20 -32.23 -7.82
C ALA A 58 14.61 -31.34 -6.70
N GLY A 59 13.54 -31.79 -6.03
CA GLY A 59 12.94 -31.06 -4.90
C GLY A 59 11.75 -30.16 -5.24
N SER A 60 11.28 -30.15 -6.49
CA SER A 60 10.05 -29.45 -6.93
C SER A 60 8.84 -30.39 -7.08
N GLY A 61 8.85 -31.55 -6.43
CA GLY A 61 7.68 -32.43 -6.30
C GLY A 61 6.49 -31.85 -5.51
N GLY A 62 6.59 -30.60 -5.02
CA GLY A 62 5.56 -29.95 -4.22
C GLY A 62 4.31 -29.55 -5.00
N THR A 63 4.44 -29.00 -6.21
CA THR A 63 3.30 -28.34 -6.90
C THR A 63 2.18 -29.32 -7.28
N LEU A 64 2.51 -30.52 -7.78
CA LEU A 64 1.52 -31.55 -8.10
C LEU A 64 0.87 -32.18 -6.85
N GLN A 65 1.62 -32.33 -5.75
CA GLN A 65 1.07 -32.84 -4.49
C GLN A 65 0.07 -31.87 -3.85
N LEU A 66 0.30 -30.56 -3.95
CA LEU A 66 -0.60 -29.55 -3.38
C LEU A 66 -1.98 -29.59 -4.05
N VAL A 67 -2.02 -29.69 -5.39
CA VAL A 67 -3.28 -29.81 -6.15
C VAL A 67 -4.02 -31.09 -5.78
N GLU A 68 -3.30 -32.21 -5.68
CA GLU A 68 -3.85 -33.50 -5.26
C GLU A 68 -4.44 -33.42 -3.84
N TRP A 69 -3.75 -32.78 -2.90
CA TRP A 69 -4.23 -32.56 -1.53
C TRP A 69 -5.51 -31.74 -1.48
N LEU A 70 -5.62 -30.69 -2.30
CA LEU A 70 -6.82 -29.87 -2.41
C LEU A 70 -7.99 -30.66 -3.00
N ARG A 71 -7.76 -31.38 -4.10
CA ARG A 71 -8.78 -32.23 -4.77
C ARG A 71 -9.32 -33.32 -3.86
N GLN A 72 -8.44 -34.05 -3.15
CA GLN A 72 -8.83 -35.05 -2.16
C GLN A 72 -9.63 -34.46 -0.99
N SER A 73 -9.47 -33.16 -0.72
CA SER A 73 -10.21 -32.45 0.32
C SER A 73 -11.55 -31.87 -0.15
N GLY A 74 -11.93 -32.11 -1.41
CA GLY A 74 -13.16 -31.63 -2.05
C GLY A 74 -13.06 -30.25 -2.69
N ILE A 75 -11.84 -29.72 -2.93
CA ILE A 75 -11.62 -28.43 -3.58
C ILE A 75 -11.29 -28.65 -5.05
N ILE A 76 -11.99 -27.95 -5.94
CA ILE A 76 -11.63 -27.90 -7.36
C ILE A 76 -10.36 -27.04 -7.46
N ALA A 77 -9.27 -27.65 -7.90
CA ALA A 77 -7.97 -26.98 -8.01
C ALA A 77 -7.36 -27.23 -9.38
N ASP A 78 -6.78 -26.17 -9.92
CA ASP A 78 -5.99 -26.17 -11.15
C ASP A 78 -4.63 -25.49 -10.88
N TYR A 79 -3.65 -25.69 -11.76
CA TYR A 79 -2.33 -25.10 -11.61
C TYR A 79 -1.75 -24.63 -12.93
N VAL A 80 -0.81 -23.70 -12.83
CA VAL A 80 -0.07 -23.14 -13.95
C VAL A 80 1.39 -22.95 -13.52
N ASN A 81 2.33 -23.34 -14.38
CA ASN A 81 3.77 -23.28 -14.10
C ASN A 81 4.47 -22.16 -14.90
N SER A 82 3.75 -21.51 -15.80
CA SER A 82 4.23 -20.45 -16.70
C SER A 82 3.56 -19.14 -16.30
N PRO A 83 4.29 -18.12 -15.83
CA PRO A 83 3.66 -16.86 -15.44
C PRO A 83 2.94 -16.13 -16.56
N ARG A 84 3.38 -16.33 -17.81
CA ARG A 84 2.74 -15.74 -18.99
C ARG A 84 1.28 -16.18 -19.12
N ASP A 85 1.00 -17.43 -18.76
CA ASP A 85 -0.34 -18.02 -18.88
C ASP A 85 -1.17 -17.84 -17.60
N SER A 86 -0.51 -17.48 -16.48
CA SER A 86 -1.16 -17.33 -15.17
C SER A 86 -2.28 -16.30 -15.17
N TRP A 87 -2.12 -15.17 -15.87
CA TRP A 87 -3.14 -14.13 -15.94
C TRP A 87 -4.42 -14.63 -16.62
N LEU A 88 -4.27 -15.21 -17.82
CA LEU A 88 -5.39 -15.74 -18.59
C LEU A 88 -6.10 -16.85 -17.80
N LYS A 89 -5.32 -17.74 -17.17
CA LYS A 89 -5.84 -18.84 -16.38
C LYS A 89 -6.66 -18.37 -15.18
N VAL A 90 -6.21 -17.33 -14.48
CA VAL A 90 -6.98 -16.72 -13.37
C VAL A 90 -8.32 -16.18 -13.86
N LYS A 91 -8.35 -15.52 -15.03
CA LYS A 91 -9.59 -14.98 -15.60
C LYS A 91 -10.57 -16.05 -16.09
N GLU A 92 -10.06 -17.13 -16.66
CA GLU A 92 -10.88 -18.25 -17.15
C GLU A 92 -11.40 -19.13 -16.00
N PHE A 93 -10.53 -19.51 -15.08
CA PHE A 93 -10.86 -20.42 -13.98
C PHE A 93 -11.65 -19.72 -12.87
N LYS A 94 -11.47 -18.40 -12.69
CA LYS A 94 -12.09 -17.57 -11.64
C LYS A 94 -11.98 -18.21 -10.25
N PRO A 95 -10.75 -18.40 -9.74
CA PRO A 95 -10.53 -19.08 -8.47
C PRO A 95 -11.14 -18.31 -7.29
N ASP A 96 -11.54 -19.03 -6.25
CA ASP A 96 -11.93 -18.45 -4.96
C ASP A 96 -10.71 -18.05 -4.09
N VAL A 97 -9.53 -18.58 -4.42
CA VAL A 97 -8.25 -18.35 -3.73
C VAL A 97 -7.10 -18.71 -4.67
N LEU A 98 -6.06 -17.89 -4.68
CA LEU A 98 -4.83 -18.12 -5.42
C LEU A 98 -3.70 -18.52 -4.46
N VAL A 99 -3.02 -19.62 -4.77
CA VAL A 99 -1.77 -19.99 -4.09
C VAL A 99 -0.62 -19.63 -5.01
N LEU A 100 0.34 -18.84 -4.52
CA LEU A 100 1.40 -18.25 -5.33
C LEU A 100 2.78 -18.51 -4.75
N ASP A 101 3.76 -18.85 -5.59
CA ASP A 101 5.17 -18.88 -5.18
C ASP A 101 5.80 -17.49 -5.40
N ILE A 102 6.79 -17.12 -4.58
CA ILE A 102 7.54 -15.87 -4.75
C ILE A 102 8.58 -16.03 -5.86
N ARG A 103 9.29 -17.17 -5.87
CA ARG A 103 10.31 -17.44 -6.89
C ARG A 103 9.67 -18.24 -8.03
N MET A 104 9.20 -17.52 -9.04
CA MET A 104 8.75 -18.12 -10.29
C MET A 104 9.78 -17.84 -11.40
N PRO A 105 9.91 -18.72 -12.41
CA PRO A 105 10.70 -18.41 -13.60
C PRO A 105 10.14 -17.15 -14.26
N GLU A 106 10.97 -16.27 -14.83
CA GLU A 106 10.54 -15.11 -15.64
C GLU A 106 9.82 -13.95 -14.92
N CYS A 107 9.20 -14.15 -13.76
CA CYS A 107 8.59 -13.07 -12.97
C CYS A 107 8.62 -13.33 -11.46
N ASN A 108 8.55 -12.26 -10.66
CA ASN A 108 8.44 -12.37 -9.21
C ASN A 108 6.95 -12.52 -8.80
N GLY A 109 6.64 -13.47 -7.92
CA GLY A 109 5.27 -13.65 -7.42
C GLY A 109 4.72 -12.42 -6.70
N ILE A 110 5.57 -11.60 -6.07
CA ILE A 110 5.15 -10.34 -5.43
C ILE A 110 4.73 -9.30 -6.48
N GLU A 111 5.45 -9.22 -7.60
CA GLU A 111 5.09 -8.35 -8.73
C GLU A 111 3.79 -8.82 -9.37
N PHE A 112 3.63 -10.14 -9.56
CA PHE A 112 2.40 -10.71 -10.12
C PHE A 112 1.19 -10.47 -9.21
N ALA A 113 1.35 -10.63 -7.90
CA ALA A 113 0.30 -10.27 -6.93
C ALA A 113 -0.06 -8.78 -7.03
N THR A 114 0.93 -7.90 -7.14
CA THR A 114 0.71 -6.46 -7.31
C THR A 114 -0.09 -6.16 -8.58
N MET A 115 0.21 -6.84 -9.69
CA MET A 115 -0.55 -6.73 -10.94
C MET A 115 -2.00 -7.24 -10.81
N LEU A 116 -2.22 -8.38 -10.13
CA LEU A 116 -3.57 -8.89 -9.84
C LEU A 116 -4.38 -7.91 -8.98
N ARG A 117 -3.72 -7.18 -8.07
CA ARG A 117 -4.37 -6.13 -7.26
C ARG A 117 -4.74 -4.89 -8.07
N GLN A 118 -4.14 -4.67 -9.25
CA GLN A 118 -4.46 -3.55 -10.14
C GLN A 118 -5.66 -3.82 -11.06
N ASP A 119 -6.07 -5.08 -11.27
CA ASP A 119 -7.24 -5.44 -12.09
C ASP A 119 -8.50 -5.63 -11.24
N ILE A 120 -9.62 -5.08 -11.71
CA ILE A 120 -10.86 -4.99 -10.94
C ILE A 120 -11.47 -6.36 -10.64
N GLU A 121 -11.32 -7.35 -11.54
CA GLU A 121 -11.91 -8.68 -11.41
C GLU A 121 -11.11 -9.53 -10.42
N THR A 122 -9.80 -9.28 -10.30
CA THR A 122 -8.90 -10.04 -9.43
C THR A 122 -8.47 -9.29 -8.17
N SER A 123 -8.84 -8.01 -8.02
CA SER A 123 -8.41 -7.15 -6.91
C SER A 123 -8.78 -7.71 -5.53
N GLN A 124 -9.86 -8.48 -5.42
CA GLN A 124 -10.36 -9.09 -4.19
C GLN A 124 -10.05 -10.59 -4.07
N LEU A 125 -9.38 -11.18 -5.06
CA LEU A 125 -9.00 -12.59 -5.04
C LEU A 125 -8.02 -12.83 -3.89
N PRO A 126 -8.32 -13.69 -2.88
CA PRO A 126 -7.36 -13.93 -1.82
C PRO A 126 -6.08 -14.58 -2.34
N ILE A 127 -4.92 -14.06 -1.97
CA ILE A 127 -3.59 -14.55 -2.38
C ILE A 127 -2.86 -15.12 -1.17
N VAL A 128 -2.55 -16.40 -1.23
CA VAL A 128 -1.75 -17.14 -0.24
C VAL A 128 -0.38 -17.38 -0.84
N PHE A 129 0.67 -16.75 -0.30
CA PHE A 129 2.03 -17.09 -0.68
C PHE A 129 2.43 -18.43 -0.08
N LEU A 130 3.04 -19.30 -0.88
CA LEU A 130 3.68 -20.53 -0.43
C LEU A 130 5.11 -20.57 -0.98
N THR A 131 6.09 -20.32 -0.12
CA THR A 131 7.46 -19.99 -0.53
C THR A 131 8.51 -20.62 0.38
N SER A 132 9.73 -20.80 -0.13
CA SER A 132 10.90 -21.18 0.68
C SER A 132 11.61 -19.96 1.31
N GLU A 133 11.17 -18.75 0.98
CA GLU A 133 11.75 -17.50 1.50
C GLU A 133 11.31 -17.22 2.94
N ASN A 134 12.23 -17.33 3.89
CA ASN A 134 11.96 -17.09 5.32
C ASN A 134 12.50 -15.73 5.83
N ALA A 135 12.89 -14.84 4.93
CA ALA A 135 13.34 -13.51 5.32
C ALA A 135 12.15 -12.61 5.69
N GLU A 136 12.19 -12.00 6.87
CA GLU A 136 11.16 -11.05 7.35
C GLU A 136 10.94 -9.86 6.39
N ARG A 137 11.98 -9.47 5.64
CA ARG A 137 11.86 -8.47 4.57
C ARG A 137 10.94 -8.94 3.43
N THR A 138 11.14 -10.17 2.96
CA THR A 138 10.35 -10.78 1.88
C THR A 138 8.90 -11.00 2.33
N ARG A 139 8.69 -11.44 3.57
CA ARG A 139 7.36 -11.54 4.17
C ARG A 139 6.66 -10.18 4.17
N ARG A 140 7.32 -9.11 4.63
CA ARG A 140 6.75 -7.75 4.61
C ARG A 140 6.41 -7.26 3.21
N GLN A 141 7.26 -7.54 2.22
CA GLN A 141 7.00 -7.18 0.82
C GLN A 141 5.79 -7.92 0.24
N ALA A 142 5.68 -9.22 0.51
CA ALA A 142 4.53 -10.02 0.10
C ALA A 142 3.22 -9.51 0.72
N MET A 143 3.22 -9.18 2.02
CA MET A 143 2.07 -8.59 2.69
C MET A 143 1.72 -7.20 2.12
N ALA A 144 2.72 -6.37 1.84
CA ALA A 144 2.52 -5.04 1.24
C ALA A 144 1.95 -5.10 -0.19
N ALA A 145 2.26 -6.17 -0.94
CA ALA A 145 1.64 -6.46 -2.24
C ALA A 145 0.19 -6.99 -2.13
N GLY A 146 -0.36 -7.03 -0.91
CA GLY A 146 -1.73 -7.43 -0.64
C GLY A 146 -1.91 -8.93 -0.46
N ALA A 147 -0.93 -9.66 0.07
CA ALA A 147 -1.12 -11.07 0.43
C ALA A 147 -2.05 -11.23 1.64
N ASP A 148 -2.90 -12.26 1.59
CA ASP A 148 -3.84 -12.64 2.64
C ASP A 148 -3.25 -13.70 3.60
N ASP A 149 -2.21 -14.40 3.15
CA ASP A 149 -1.47 -15.36 3.96
C ASP A 149 -0.07 -15.61 3.40
N TYR A 150 0.83 -16.10 4.26
CA TYR A 150 2.21 -16.40 3.93
C TYR A 150 2.66 -17.69 4.60
N LEU A 151 2.88 -18.72 3.79
CA LEU A 151 3.19 -20.07 4.20
C LEU A 151 4.61 -20.45 3.76
N LEU A 152 5.36 -21.08 4.67
CA LEU A 152 6.73 -21.53 4.42
C LEU A 152 6.77 -22.99 3.97
N LYS A 153 7.61 -23.27 2.98
CA LYS A 153 8.00 -24.62 2.59
C LYS A 153 9.13 -25.11 3.49
N PRO A 154 9.12 -26.38 3.96
CA PRO A 154 8.06 -27.37 3.75
C PRO A 154 6.82 -27.12 4.62
N ILE A 155 5.64 -27.39 4.07
CA ILE A 155 4.35 -27.27 4.78
C ILE A 155 3.68 -28.63 4.93
N GLU A 156 3.02 -28.85 6.08
CA GLU A 156 2.22 -30.05 6.34
C GLU A 156 0.88 -30.00 5.57
N LYS A 157 0.41 -31.16 5.11
CA LYS A 157 -0.79 -31.30 4.27
C LYS A 157 -2.02 -30.64 4.90
N GLU A 158 -2.26 -30.95 6.18
CA GLU A 158 -3.42 -30.47 6.93
C GLU A 158 -3.38 -28.94 7.09
N ALA A 159 -2.20 -28.38 7.39
CA ALA A 159 -2.00 -26.95 7.53
C ALA A 159 -2.24 -26.20 6.21
N PHE A 160 -1.74 -26.73 5.10
CA PHE A 160 -1.96 -26.16 3.77
C PHE A 160 -3.44 -26.16 3.38
N ILE A 161 -4.10 -27.32 3.49
CA ILE A 161 -5.54 -27.44 3.17
C ILE A 161 -6.36 -26.48 4.04
N HIS A 162 -6.03 -26.37 5.33
CA HIS A 162 -6.74 -25.48 6.24
C HIS A 162 -6.62 -24.00 5.82
N ALA A 163 -5.39 -23.53 5.56
CA ALA A 163 -5.15 -22.15 5.13
C ALA A 163 -5.94 -21.80 3.85
N VAL A 164 -5.90 -22.68 2.84
CA VAL A 164 -6.64 -22.50 1.58
C VAL A 164 -8.15 -22.50 1.82
N LYS A 165 -8.68 -23.43 2.62
CA LYS A 165 -10.13 -23.51 2.93
C LYS A 165 -10.65 -22.27 3.63
N VAL A 166 -9.88 -21.73 4.58
CA VAL A 166 -10.28 -20.53 5.32
C VAL A 166 -10.40 -19.33 4.39
N ARG A 167 -9.41 -19.14 3.50
CA ARG A 167 -9.41 -18.01 2.54
C ARG A 167 -10.47 -18.16 1.46
N ALA A 168 -10.65 -19.36 0.90
CA ALA A 168 -11.72 -19.61 -0.07
C ALA A 168 -13.11 -19.36 0.51
N ARG A 169 -13.39 -19.83 1.73
CA ARG A 169 -14.69 -19.59 2.40
C ARG A 169 -14.94 -18.13 2.72
N LEU A 170 -13.89 -17.39 3.07
CA LEU A 170 -13.97 -15.95 3.30
C LEU A 170 -14.33 -15.23 2.00
N SER A 171 -13.64 -15.54 0.89
CA SER A 171 -13.97 -15.04 -0.45
C SER A 171 -15.42 -15.31 -0.84
N GLN A 172 -15.87 -16.56 -0.71
CA GLN A 172 -17.23 -16.96 -1.06
C GLN A 172 -18.31 -16.30 -0.18
N ARG A 173 -18.03 -16.05 1.10
CA ARG A 173 -18.94 -15.31 1.98
C ARG A 173 -19.00 -13.84 1.61
N LEU A 174 -17.86 -13.21 1.33
CA LEU A 174 -17.79 -11.82 0.88
C LEU A 174 -18.49 -11.65 -0.47
N GLN A 175 -18.22 -12.52 -1.45
CA GLN A 175 -18.92 -12.49 -2.75
C GLN A 175 -20.42 -12.84 -2.62
N GLY A 176 -20.78 -13.77 -1.74
CA GLY A 176 -22.18 -14.12 -1.45
C GLY A 176 -22.96 -13.00 -0.74
N GLN A 177 -22.31 -12.25 0.15
CA GLN A 177 -22.88 -11.07 0.81
C GLN A 177 -22.94 -9.88 -0.15
N VAL A 178 -21.89 -9.64 -0.94
CA VAL A 178 -21.88 -8.64 -2.02
C VAL A 178 -23.00 -8.94 -3.02
N ASN A 179 -23.17 -10.18 -3.46
CA ASN A 179 -24.26 -10.56 -4.38
C ASN A 179 -25.65 -10.47 -3.74
N ARG A 180 -25.80 -10.73 -2.43
CA ARG A 180 -27.08 -10.55 -1.71
C ARG A 180 -27.40 -9.07 -1.48
N ILE A 181 -26.39 -8.25 -1.18
CA ILE A 181 -26.51 -6.79 -1.10
C ILE A 181 -26.87 -6.22 -2.48
N ILE A 182 -26.25 -6.72 -3.55
CA ILE A 182 -26.60 -6.38 -4.94
C ILE A 182 -28.04 -6.79 -5.31
N GLN A 183 -28.53 -7.94 -4.82
CA GLN A 183 -29.87 -8.44 -5.17
C GLN A 183 -31.02 -7.95 -4.28
N GLN A 184 -30.74 -7.52 -3.04
CA GLN A 184 -31.77 -7.10 -2.08
C GLN A 184 -31.81 -5.59 -1.84
N ALA A 185 -30.84 -4.80 -2.32
CA ALA A 185 -30.87 -3.35 -2.22
C ALA A 185 -31.72 -2.74 -3.36
N PRO A 186 -32.83 -2.06 -3.06
CA PRO A 186 -33.47 -1.18 -4.03
C PRO A 186 -32.52 0.00 -4.24
N GLN A 187 -31.87 0.02 -5.40
CA GLN A 187 -31.03 1.12 -5.90
C GLN A 187 -29.73 1.40 -5.11
N GLY A 188 -28.74 0.52 -5.27
CA GLY A 188 -27.34 0.96 -5.43
C GLY A 188 -26.59 1.56 -4.23
N ALA A 189 -26.90 1.16 -2.99
CA ALA A 189 -26.13 1.58 -1.82
C ALA A 189 -24.90 0.65 -1.61
N GLY A 190 -23.68 1.21 -1.68
CA GLY A 190 -22.42 0.52 -1.33
C GLY A 190 -21.59 0.02 -2.52
N LEU A 191 -21.49 0.81 -3.58
CA LEU A 191 -20.84 0.44 -4.84
C LEU A 191 -19.30 0.46 -4.70
N SER A 192 -18.66 -0.41 -5.48
CA SER A 192 -17.21 -0.63 -5.52
C SER A 192 -16.38 0.68 -5.47
N ARG A 193 -15.16 0.60 -4.91
CA ARG A 193 -14.17 1.69 -4.95
C ARG A 193 -14.08 2.31 -6.33
N HIS A 194 -14.04 1.50 -7.40
CA HIS A 194 -14.03 1.98 -8.78
C HIS A 194 -15.26 2.82 -9.17
N PHE A 195 -16.48 2.39 -8.83
CA PHE A 195 -17.68 3.19 -9.08
C PHE A 195 -17.64 4.52 -8.31
N PHE A 196 -17.23 4.49 -7.05
CA PHE A 196 -17.05 5.70 -6.25
C PHE A 196 -16.09 6.68 -6.93
N PHE A 197 -14.91 6.21 -7.38
CA PHE A 197 -13.94 7.04 -8.08
C PHE A 197 -14.47 7.56 -9.41
N ASN A 198 -15.20 6.74 -10.19
CA ASN A 198 -15.82 7.20 -11.43
C ASN A 198 -16.86 8.30 -11.17
N GLN A 199 -17.72 8.13 -10.17
CA GLN A 199 -18.67 9.17 -9.76
C GLN A 199 -17.97 10.42 -9.22
N PHE A 200 -16.82 10.25 -8.55
CA PHE A 200 -16.03 11.37 -8.03
C PHE A 200 -15.40 12.18 -9.17
N GLU A 201 -14.75 11.54 -10.14
CA GLU A 201 -14.22 12.20 -11.34
C GLU A 201 -15.33 12.92 -12.12
N GLN A 202 -16.49 12.28 -12.31
CA GLN A 202 -17.65 12.93 -12.92
C GLN A 202 -18.14 14.16 -12.14
N ALA A 203 -18.10 14.13 -10.81
CA ALA A 203 -18.49 15.26 -9.98
C ALA A 203 -17.47 16.42 -10.06
N LEU A 204 -16.19 16.11 -10.25
CA LEU A 204 -15.12 17.09 -10.49
C LEU A 204 -15.27 17.74 -11.87
N ASP A 205 -15.47 16.95 -12.92
CA ASP A 205 -15.70 17.47 -14.28
C ASP A 205 -16.96 18.35 -14.35
N ALA A 206 -17.98 18.00 -13.56
CA ALA A 206 -19.21 18.79 -13.45
C ALA A 206 -19.09 19.97 -12.48
N ALA A 207 -18.01 20.08 -11.70
CA ALA A 207 -17.80 21.17 -10.76
C ALA A 207 -17.53 22.46 -11.54
N LYS A 208 -18.48 23.39 -11.45
CA LYS A 208 -18.38 24.74 -12.02
C LYS A 208 -18.69 25.73 -10.91
N ASP A 209 -18.12 26.92 -11.01
CA ASP A 209 -18.41 28.01 -10.07
C ASP A 209 -19.91 28.31 -10.04
N GLY A 210 -20.52 28.19 -8.85
CA GLY A 210 -21.96 28.33 -8.63
C GLY A 210 -22.32 28.25 -7.14
N ALA A 211 -23.57 28.60 -6.81
CA ALA A 211 -24.05 28.67 -5.42
C ALA A 211 -24.24 27.29 -4.74
N LEU A 212 -24.31 26.21 -5.52
CA LEU A 212 -24.40 24.84 -5.02
C LEU A 212 -23.08 24.12 -5.30
N GLN A 213 -22.56 23.43 -4.30
CA GLN A 213 -21.29 22.72 -4.38
C GLN A 213 -21.52 21.23 -4.18
N ALA A 214 -20.79 20.39 -4.92
CA ALA A 214 -20.65 18.97 -4.56
C ALA A 214 -19.55 18.86 -3.50
N ALA A 215 -19.55 17.80 -2.69
CA ALA A 215 -18.53 17.64 -1.66
C ALA A 215 -18.03 16.20 -1.58
N LEU A 216 -16.72 16.04 -1.47
CA LEU A 216 -16.09 14.81 -1.00
C LEU A 216 -16.04 14.84 0.52
N VAL A 217 -16.62 13.83 1.17
CA VAL A 217 -16.60 13.69 2.62
C VAL A 217 -15.84 12.41 2.97
N LEU A 218 -14.81 12.52 3.79
CA LEU A 218 -14.16 11.36 4.42
C LEU A 218 -14.56 11.29 5.88
N VAL A 219 -14.86 10.08 6.35
CA VAL A 219 -15.20 9.81 7.75
C VAL A 219 -14.31 8.69 8.25
N GLY A 220 -13.68 8.89 9.42
CA GLY A 220 -12.75 7.93 10.00
C GLY A 220 -12.95 7.77 11.51
N LEU A 221 -12.63 6.58 12.01
CA LEU A 221 -12.55 6.31 13.45
C LEU A 221 -11.39 7.07 14.08
N VAL A 222 -11.64 7.65 15.25
CA VAL A 222 -10.62 8.36 16.04
C VAL A 222 -9.64 7.39 16.69
N GLN A 223 -10.14 6.23 17.12
CA GLN A 223 -9.30 5.19 17.72
C GLN A 223 -8.39 4.55 16.65
N SER A 224 -7.10 4.40 16.99
CA SER A 224 -6.13 3.70 16.15
C SER A 224 -6.53 2.23 15.97
N VAL A 225 -6.70 1.83 14.72
CA VAL A 225 -6.99 0.44 14.34
C VAL A 225 -5.75 -0.46 14.40
N GLU A 226 -4.55 0.13 14.45
CA GLU A 226 -3.28 -0.61 14.51
C GLU A 226 -3.16 -1.39 15.82
N GLU A 227 -3.62 -0.79 16.93
CA GLU A 227 -3.68 -1.45 18.24
C GLU A 227 -4.66 -2.63 18.23
N LEU A 228 -5.80 -2.48 17.55
CA LEU A 228 -6.79 -3.54 17.40
C LEU A 228 -6.26 -4.70 16.55
N LYS A 229 -5.54 -4.37 15.48
CA LYS A 229 -4.92 -5.33 14.58
C LYS A 229 -3.84 -6.17 15.29
N GLN A 230 -3.09 -5.56 16.20
CA GLN A 230 -2.12 -6.25 17.05
C GLN A 230 -2.78 -7.21 18.05
N GLN A 231 -3.94 -6.85 18.60
CA GLN A 231 -4.67 -7.69 19.56
C GLN A 231 -5.41 -8.85 18.89
N SER A 232 -6.09 -8.60 17.77
CA SER A 232 -6.78 -9.63 17.00
C SER A 232 -7.09 -9.17 15.57
N PRO A 233 -6.46 -9.77 14.54
CA PRO A 233 -6.81 -9.49 13.15
C PRO A 233 -8.28 -9.76 12.80
N VAL A 234 -8.94 -10.65 13.55
CA VAL A 234 -10.37 -10.98 13.35
C VAL A 234 -11.28 -9.87 13.90
N ALA A 235 -10.83 -9.16 14.94
CA ALA A 235 -11.58 -8.03 15.48
C ALA A 235 -11.69 -6.86 14.50
N LEU A 236 -10.63 -6.60 13.73
CA LEU A 236 -10.64 -5.59 12.67
C LEU A 236 -11.70 -5.90 11.59
N ALA A 237 -11.75 -7.14 11.13
CA ALA A 237 -12.74 -7.57 10.15
C ALA A 237 -14.17 -7.43 10.68
N ALA A 238 -14.41 -7.76 11.95
CA ALA A 238 -15.72 -7.60 12.59
C ALA A 238 -16.12 -6.13 12.79
N LEU A 239 -15.16 -5.25 13.05
CA LEU A 239 -15.37 -3.81 13.10
C LEU A 239 -15.76 -3.28 11.71
N GLN A 240 -15.06 -3.69 10.67
CA GLN A 240 -15.37 -3.33 9.28
C GLN A 240 -16.76 -3.79 8.87
N GLU A 241 -17.16 -5.00 9.24
CA GLU A 241 -18.50 -5.54 8.98
C GLU A 241 -19.58 -4.67 9.64
N GLN A 242 -19.42 -4.34 10.93
CA GLN A 242 -20.37 -3.47 11.63
C GLN A 242 -20.42 -2.05 11.06
N LEU A 243 -19.27 -1.49 10.70
CA LEU A 243 -19.18 -0.19 10.05
C LEU A 243 -19.95 -0.20 8.74
N LEU A 244 -19.75 -1.23 7.91
CA LEU A 244 -20.43 -1.39 6.63
C LEU A 244 -21.95 -1.44 6.78
N VAL A 245 -22.46 -2.21 7.74
CA VAL A 245 -23.90 -2.29 8.04
C VAL A 245 -24.45 -0.91 8.41
N ARG A 246 -23.80 -0.20 9.34
CA ARG A 246 -24.27 1.12 9.78
C ARG A 246 -24.25 2.15 8.66
N VAL A 247 -23.24 2.11 7.79
CA VAL A 247 -23.17 3.01 6.62
C VAL A 247 -24.29 2.70 5.63
N GLY A 248 -24.64 1.42 5.44
CA GLY A 248 -25.78 1.00 4.64
C GLY A 248 -27.10 1.60 5.13
N ASP A 249 -27.27 1.71 6.45
CA ASP A 249 -28.48 2.28 7.07
C ASP A 249 -28.58 3.81 6.94
N LEU A 250 -27.50 4.51 6.58
CA LEU A 250 -27.49 5.97 6.41
C LEU A 250 -28.29 6.44 5.17
N GLY A 251 -28.62 5.54 4.24
CA GLY A 251 -29.31 5.88 3.00
C GLY A 251 -28.48 6.71 2.00
N LEU A 252 -27.15 6.62 2.09
CA LEU A 252 -26.23 7.35 1.21
C LEU A 252 -26.24 6.78 -0.22
N LYS A 253 -26.30 7.67 -1.22
CA LYS A 253 -26.33 7.29 -2.64
C LYS A 253 -24.97 6.89 -3.20
N THR A 254 -23.91 7.63 -2.85
CA THR A 254 -22.56 7.42 -3.38
C THR A 254 -21.56 7.36 -2.24
N TRP A 255 -21.10 6.16 -1.91
CA TRP A 255 -20.11 5.95 -0.86
C TRP A 255 -19.31 4.67 -1.13
N SER A 256 -18.10 4.58 -0.55
CA SER A 256 -17.25 3.38 -0.56
C SER A 256 -16.35 3.35 0.67
N MET A 257 -15.94 2.16 1.09
CA MET A 257 -14.79 2.00 1.98
C MET A 257 -13.52 2.40 1.22
N LEU A 258 -12.72 3.32 1.78
CA LEU A 258 -11.46 3.81 1.17
C LEU A 258 -10.21 3.35 1.93
N GLY A 259 -10.38 2.79 3.14
CA GLY A 259 -9.33 2.19 3.95
C GLY A 259 -9.90 1.23 4.99
N GLU A 260 -9.08 0.79 5.95
CA GLU A 260 -9.47 -0.20 6.97
C GLU A 260 -10.57 0.31 7.93
N ASN A 261 -10.67 1.63 8.12
CA ASN A 261 -11.61 2.31 9.01
C ASN A 261 -12.12 3.64 8.45
N MET A 262 -12.00 3.83 7.13
CA MET A 262 -12.28 5.10 6.46
C MET A 262 -13.35 4.90 5.39
N ILE A 263 -14.38 5.75 5.45
CA ILE A 263 -15.48 5.79 4.49
C ILE A 263 -15.34 7.07 3.66
N GLY A 264 -15.41 6.92 2.34
CA GLY A 264 -15.60 8.03 1.42
C GLY A 264 -17.06 8.16 1.04
N VAL A 265 -17.59 9.37 1.09
CA VAL A 265 -18.96 9.71 0.69
C VAL A 265 -18.90 10.89 -0.28
N LEU A 266 -19.63 10.78 -1.38
CA LEU A 266 -19.75 11.87 -2.34
C LEU A 266 -21.15 12.48 -2.23
N LEU A 267 -21.21 13.71 -1.73
CA LEU A 267 -22.45 14.46 -1.62
C LEU A 267 -22.74 15.21 -2.92
N PRO A 268 -23.98 15.12 -3.44
CA PRO A 268 -24.37 15.83 -4.66
C PRO A 268 -24.37 17.34 -4.44
N LYS A 269 -24.51 18.09 -5.54
CA LYS A 269 -24.62 19.56 -5.49
C LYS A 269 -25.74 20.00 -4.56
N ASP A 270 -25.38 20.68 -3.49
CA ASP A 270 -26.31 21.26 -2.52
C ASP A 270 -25.66 22.49 -1.84
N THR A 271 -26.36 23.10 -0.90
CA THR A 271 -25.85 24.16 -0.03
C THR A 271 -24.89 23.60 1.01
N ILE A 272 -23.88 24.40 1.37
CA ILE A 272 -22.93 24.11 2.45
C ILE A 272 -23.66 23.72 3.75
N SER A 273 -24.71 24.45 4.13
CA SER A 273 -25.49 24.15 5.33
C SER A 273 -26.20 22.79 5.29
N SER A 274 -26.68 22.36 4.12
CA SER A 274 -27.28 21.03 3.93
C SER A 274 -26.23 19.92 4.05
N HIS A 275 -25.04 20.13 3.47
CA HIS A 275 -23.90 19.22 3.62
C HIS A 275 -23.47 19.10 5.08
N GLN A 276 -23.31 20.22 5.80
CA GLN A 276 -22.99 20.23 7.23
C GLN A 276 -24.00 19.43 8.06
N ALA A 277 -25.30 19.61 7.80
CA ALA A 277 -26.35 18.86 8.47
C ALA A 277 -26.26 17.35 8.17
N THR A 278 -25.97 17.00 6.92
CA THR A 278 -25.78 15.61 6.48
C THR A 278 -24.58 14.96 7.17
N VAL A 279 -23.42 15.62 7.16
CA VAL A 279 -22.18 15.13 7.79
C VAL A 279 -22.38 14.95 9.30
N LYS A 280 -23.04 15.91 9.96
CA LYS A 280 -23.37 15.78 11.38
C LYS A 280 -24.28 14.59 11.67
N ASN A 281 -25.25 14.30 10.79
CA ASN A 281 -26.09 13.12 10.92
C ASN A 281 -25.30 11.82 10.71
N ILE A 282 -24.40 11.77 9.71
CA ILE A 282 -23.50 10.63 9.48
C ILE A 282 -22.69 10.33 10.73
N LEU A 283 -21.99 11.34 11.27
CA LEU A 283 -21.18 11.18 12.49
C LEU A 283 -22.03 10.70 13.66
N LYS A 284 -23.20 11.31 13.88
CA LYS A 284 -24.12 10.93 14.96
C LYS A 284 -24.56 9.47 14.86
N GLN A 285 -24.92 9.00 13.67
CA GLN A 285 -25.41 7.63 13.47
C GLN A 285 -24.28 6.61 13.59
N LEU A 286 -23.12 6.88 12.99
CA LEU A 286 -21.96 5.99 13.07
C LEU A 286 -21.35 5.92 14.47
N SER A 287 -21.45 7.01 15.24
CA SER A 287 -20.94 7.10 16.62
C SER A 287 -21.98 6.71 17.68
N SER A 288 -23.18 6.27 17.28
CA SER A 288 -24.32 6.08 18.18
C SER A 288 -24.13 4.98 19.23
N GLN A 289 -23.32 3.96 18.93
CA GLN A 289 -23.04 2.83 19.80
C GLN A 289 -21.60 2.34 19.59
N PRO A 290 -20.90 1.81 20.60
CA PRO A 290 -19.58 1.21 20.41
C PRO A 290 -19.63 0.06 19.39
N TYR A 291 -18.51 -0.21 18.74
CA TYR A 291 -18.36 -1.40 17.90
C TYR A 291 -17.96 -2.57 18.79
N GLN A 292 -18.52 -3.76 18.59
CA GLN A 292 -18.34 -4.87 19.54
C GLN A 292 -17.83 -6.15 18.85
N PHE A 293 -16.84 -6.81 19.45
CA PHE A 293 -16.42 -8.14 19.02
C PHE A 293 -16.04 -9.01 20.23
N ASN A 294 -16.83 -10.07 20.46
CA ASN A 294 -16.74 -10.90 21.66
C ASN A 294 -16.85 -10.07 22.95
N HIS A 295 -15.75 -9.90 23.68
CA HIS A 295 -15.66 -9.09 24.90
C HIS A 295 -14.97 -7.74 24.68
N LEU A 296 -14.54 -7.44 23.46
CA LEU A 296 -13.89 -6.18 23.10
C LEU A 296 -14.94 -5.16 22.67
N ASN A 297 -14.87 -3.98 23.26
CA ASN A 297 -15.61 -2.80 22.83
C ASN A 297 -14.62 -1.81 22.22
N PHE A 298 -14.92 -1.33 21.03
CA PHE A 298 -14.15 -0.30 20.35
C PHE A 298 -14.92 1.01 20.43
N ASP A 299 -14.18 2.09 20.64
CA ASP A 299 -14.77 3.42 20.63
C ASP A 299 -15.36 3.71 19.25
N SER A 300 -16.59 4.23 19.24
CA SER A 300 -17.29 4.60 18.02
C SER A 300 -17.10 6.05 17.64
N GLN A 301 -16.30 6.82 18.37
CA GLN A 301 -16.01 8.20 18.02
C GLN A 301 -15.41 8.29 16.61
N MET A 302 -16.01 9.16 15.80
CA MET A 302 -15.56 9.47 14.45
C MET A 302 -15.33 10.96 14.26
N SER A 303 -14.44 11.28 13.33
CA SER A 303 -14.23 12.62 12.81
C SER A 303 -14.40 12.61 11.30
N ALA A 304 -14.60 13.79 10.71
CA ALA A 304 -14.81 13.92 9.28
C ALA A 304 -13.98 15.05 8.65
N ALA A 305 -13.68 14.89 7.38
CA ALA A 305 -13.17 15.94 6.50
C ALA A 305 -14.14 16.16 5.36
N VAL A 306 -14.43 17.43 5.03
CA VAL A 306 -15.33 17.83 3.97
C VAL A 306 -14.56 18.71 3.00
N LEU A 307 -14.46 18.28 1.75
CA LEU A 307 -13.82 19.03 0.68
C LEU A 307 -14.84 19.39 -0.39
N TYR A 308 -15.17 20.68 -0.48
CA TYR A 308 -16.10 21.19 -1.50
C TYR A 308 -15.42 21.21 -2.86
N LEU A 309 -16.08 20.64 -3.87
CA LEU A 309 -15.58 20.50 -5.23
C LEU A 309 -15.94 21.75 -6.05
N GLY A 310 -14.94 22.34 -6.69
CA GLY A 310 -14.96 23.62 -7.41
C GLY A 310 -14.15 23.53 -8.72
N GLY A 311 -14.26 24.55 -9.57
CA GLY A 311 -13.87 24.49 -10.99
C GLY A 311 -12.37 24.51 -11.32
N ALA A 312 -11.48 24.27 -10.34
CA ALA A 312 -10.05 24.16 -10.62
C ALA A 312 -9.72 22.77 -11.18
N GLN A 313 -8.93 22.69 -12.27
CA GLN A 313 -8.43 21.41 -12.81
C GLN A 313 -7.47 20.75 -11.81
N THR A 314 -8.02 20.03 -10.84
CA THR A 314 -7.27 19.27 -9.84
C THR A 314 -7.68 17.81 -9.96
N ALA A 315 -6.70 16.92 -10.14
CA ALA A 315 -6.96 15.48 -10.26
C ALA A 315 -7.63 14.92 -8.98
N ALA A 316 -8.55 13.96 -9.14
CA ALA A 316 -9.26 13.34 -8.01
C ALA A 316 -8.32 12.78 -6.94
N ASN A 317 -7.22 12.15 -7.34
CA ASN A 317 -6.23 11.61 -6.41
C ASN A 317 -5.63 12.68 -5.49
N THR A 318 -5.40 13.90 -6.00
CA THR A 318 -4.85 15.01 -5.22
C THR A 318 -5.86 15.52 -4.20
N LEU A 319 -7.13 15.64 -4.58
CA LEU A 319 -8.21 16.06 -3.69
C LEU A 319 -8.53 15.00 -2.64
N LEU A 320 -8.40 13.71 -2.99
CA LEU A 320 -8.53 12.62 -2.04
C LEU A 320 -7.40 12.66 -1.00
N LEU A 321 -6.15 12.82 -1.41
CA LEU A 321 -5.01 12.95 -0.51
C LEU A 321 -5.17 14.17 0.43
N GLN A 322 -5.70 15.28 -0.08
CA GLN A 322 -6.01 16.45 0.74
C GLN A 322 -7.08 16.14 1.79
N ALA A 323 -8.16 15.47 1.38
CA ALA A 323 -9.22 15.07 2.29
C ALA A 323 -8.74 14.05 3.35
N GLU A 324 -7.86 13.12 3.00
CA GLU A 324 -7.23 12.16 3.93
C GLU A 324 -6.38 12.89 4.98
N HIS A 325 -5.58 13.87 4.55
CA HIS A 325 -4.78 14.69 5.48
C HIS A 325 -5.67 15.51 6.43
N MET A 326 -6.71 16.16 5.90
CA MET A 326 -7.70 16.87 6.71
C MET A 326 -8.38 15.93 7.72
N LEU A 327 -8.68 14.69 7.32
CA LEU A 327 -9.27 13.70 8.22
C LEU A 327 -8.29 13.33 9.35
N GLY A 328 -7.00 13.15 9.03
CA GLY A 328 -5.95 12.94 10.02
C GLY A 328 -5.91 14.07 11.07
N MET A 329 -5.90 15.33 10.62
CA MET A 329 -5.94 16.49 11.53
C MET A 329 -7.23 16.57 12.35
N ALA A 330 -8.37 16.19 11.75
CA ALA A 330 -9.65 16.15 12.45
C ALA A 330 -9.66 15.06 13.54
N ILE A 331 -9.03 13.92 13.30
CA ILE A 331 -8.85 12.84 14.28
C ILE A 331 -7.93 13.30 15.42
N GLU A 332 -6.80 13.94 15.10
CA GLU A 332 -5.85 14.47 16.09
C GLU A 332 -6.47 15.57 16.97
N SER A 333 -7.37 16.38 16.39
CA SER A 333 -8.07 17.46 17.10
C SER A 333 -9.15 16.95 18.08
N GLY A 334 -9.54 15.68 17.96
CA GLY A 334 -10.47 15.01 18.86
C GLY A 334 -11.78 14.58 18.21
N ALA A 335 -12.56 13.82 18.97
CA ALA A 335 -13.78 13.18 18.50
C ALA A 335 -14.89 14.15 18.07
N GLY A 336 -15.56 13.82 16.97
CA GLY A 336 -16.65 14.62 16.40
C GLY A 336 -16.19 15.88 15.67
N THR A 337 -14.88 16.07 15.49
CA THR A 337 -14.33 17.20 14.74
C THR A 337 -14.64 17.03 13.26
N VAL A 338 -15.09 18.12 12.64
CA VAL A 338 -15.28 18.23 11.19
C VAL A 338 -14.38 19.34 10.68
N LEU A 339 -13.46 19.03 9.77
CA LEU A 339 -12.67 20.03 9.06
C LEU A 339 -13.24 20.22 7.65
N GLU A 340 -13.41 21.48 7.25
CA GLU A 340 -13.96 21.85 5.95
C GLU A 340 -12.90 22.58 5.12
N GLY A 341 -12.91 22.34 3.81
CA GLY A 341 -12.01 22.98 2.86
C GLY A 341 -12.63 23.01 1.46
N ALA A 342 -12.01 23.74 0.53
CA ALA A 342 -12.46 23.82 -0.85
C ALA A 342 -11.35 23.44 -1.83
N SER A 343 -11.70 22.73 -2.90
CA SER A 343 -10.79 22.47 -4.01
C SER A 343 -10.49 23.80 -4.71
N GLY A 344 -9.24 24.24 -4.68
CA GLY A 344 -8.82 25.55 -5.20
C GLY A 344 -8.46 26.60 -4.15
N ALA A 345 -8.42 26.24 -2.85
CA ALA A 345 -7.88 27.10 -1.79
C ALA A 345 -6.39 27.50 -1.98
N ALA A 346 -5.71 26.98 -3.01
CA ALA A 346 -4.40 27.46 -3.45
C ALA A 346 -4.37 28.94 -3.89
N LYS A 347 -5.53 29.61 -4.04
CA LYS A 347 -5.59 31.06 -4.34
C LYS A 347 -5.34 32.00 -3.14
N GLU A 348 -5.26 31.53 -1.90
CA GLU A 348 -5.00 32.42 -0.75
C GLU A 348 -3.51 32.70 -0.46
N ALA A 349 -2.59 32.16 -1.27
CA ALA A 349 -1.18 32.59 -1.27
C ALA A 349 -0.91 33.87 -2.07
N GLU A 350 -1.91 34.46 -2.75
CA GLU A 350 -1.72 35.47 -3.82
C GLU A 350 -1.51 36.94 -3.37
N ALA A 351 -1.59 37.30 -2.08
CA ALA A 351 -1.74 38.73 -1.70
C ALA A 351 -0.43 39.54 -1.50
N THR A 352 0.74 38.94 -1.30
CA THR A 352 1.90 39.66 -0.73
C THR A 352 3.03 40.03 -1.69
N GLY A 353 2.99 39.59 -2.95
CA GLY A 353 3.99 39.96 -3.97
C GLY A 353 5.43 39.47 -3.75
N LYS A 354 5.65 38.59 -2.75
CA LYS A 354 6.92 37.89 -2.46
C LYS A 354 6.65 36.49 -1.94
N LEU A 355 7.60 35.57 -2.13
CA LEU A 355 7.53 34.23 -1.55
C LEU A 355 7.51 34.33 -0.01
N ALA A 356 6.45 33.81 0.62
CA ALA A 356 6.31 33.86 2.07
C ALA A 356 7.17 32.79 2.74
N VAL A 357 8.48 33.02 2.77
CA VAL A 357 9.50 32.07 3.27
C VAL A 357 9.22 31.58 4.69
N SER A 358 8.63 32.41 5.55
CA SER A 358 8.23 32.04 6.93
C SER A 358 7.16 30.94 7.00
N ARG A 359 6.44 30.70 5.90
CA ARG A 359 5.39 29.68 5.77
C ARG A 359 5.91 28.39 5.14
N LEU A 360 7.13 28.37 4.62
CA LEU A 360 7.72 27.15 4.08
C LEU A 360 8.08 26.16 5.20
N ARG A 361 7.91 24.88 4.92
CA ARG A 361 8.28 23.77 5.80
C ARG A 361 9.02 22.70 4.99
N MET A 362 9.97 22.03 5.62
CA MET A 362 10.67 20.88 5.03
C MET A 362 10.14 19.58 5.65
N LEU A 363 9.85 18.62 4.78
CA LEU A 363 9.58 17.23 5.14
C LEU A 363 10.65 16.33 4.53
N TYR A 364 10.77 15.10 5.05
CA TYR A 364 11.84 14.17 4.68
C TYR A 364 11.25 12.82 4.30
N GLN A 365 11.59 12.34 3.10
CA GLN A 365 11.22 11.01 2.64
C GLN A 365 12.47 10.11 2.65
N PRO A 366 12.52 9.04 3.46
CA PRO A 366 13.68 8.16 3.54
C PRO A 366 13.82 7.32 2.25
N ILE A 367 15.06 7.21 1.76
CA ILE A 367 15.45 6.39 0.61
C ILE A 367 16.31 5.25 1.14
N VAL A 368 15.83 4.02 0.98
CA VAL A 368 16.51 2.82 1.45
C VAL A 368 17.33 2.22 0.30
N THR A 369 18.62 1.97 0.54
CA THR A 369 19.51 1.34 -0.44
C THR A 369 19.28 -0.16 -0.53
N ILE A 370 19.42 -0.71 -1.73
CA ILE A 370 19.17 -2.14 -2.02
C ILE A 370 20.31 -3.04 -1.51
N ALA A 371 21.51 -2.48 -1.35
CA ALA A 371 22.67 -3.12 -0.73
C ALA A 371 22.81 -2.66 0.73
N ASP A 372 22.94 -3.60 1.67
CA ASP A 372 22.87 -3.43 3.14
C ASP A 372 24.02 -2.61 3.79
N SER A 373 24.43 -1.47 3.23
CA SER A 373 25.35 -0.56 3.93
C SER A 373 25.40 0.85 3.34
N SER A 374 24.47 1.73 3.71
CA SER A 374 24.72 3.17 3.54
C SER A 374 24.15 3.99 4.66
N ASP A 375 24.73 5.18 4.82
CA ASP A 375 24.20 6.25 5.65
C ASP A 375 22.72 6.51 5.33
N PRO A 376 21.91 6.93 6.32
CA PRO A 376 20.52 7.33 6.08
C PRO A 376 20.45 8.37 4.96
N VAL A 377 19.68 8.09 3.92
CA VAL A 377 19.43 9.02 2.83
C VAL A 377 17.99 9.49 2.91
N SER A 378 17.75 10.79 2.86
CA SER A 378 16.41 11.37 2.81
C SER A 378 16.30 12.40 1.69
N SER A 379 15.24 12.31 0.88
CA SER A 379 14.84 13.39 -0.03
C SER A 379 14.11 14.47 0.77
N VAL A 380 14.50 15.73 0.55
CA VAL A 380 13.91 16.91 1.15
C VAL A 380 12.76 17.38 0.27
N LEU A 381 11.57 17.46 0.87
CA LEU A 381 10.34 17.89 0.21
C LEU A 381 9.88 19.20 0.82
N VAL A 382 9.53 20.18 -0.03
CA VAL A 382 8.99 21.46 0.44
C VAL A 382 7.48 21.39 0.58
N ARG A 383 6.97 22.02 1.63
CA ARG A 383 5.57 22.36 1.81
C ARG A 383 5.39 23.85 2.06
N LEU A 384 4.26 24.40 1.65
CA LEU A 384 3.87 25.77 1.96
C LEU A 384 2.69 25.74 2.93
N ALA A 385 2.84 26.32 4.12
CA ALA A 385 1.74 26.45 5.07
C ALA A 385 0.70 27.47 4.56
N ASP A 386 -0.58 27.11 4.49
CA ASP A 386 -1.67 28.05 4.24
C ASP A 386 -1.92 28.99 5.47
N ALA A 387 -2.95 29.84 5.43
CA ALA A 387 -3.20 30.81 6.52
C ALA A 387 -3.70 30.12 7.80
N GLU A 388 -4.30 28.93 7.62
CA GLU A 388 -4.84 28.04 8.62
C GLU A 388 -3.77 27.05 9.14
N GLY A 389 -2.60 27.01 8.50
CA GLY A 389 -1.44 26.19 8.90
C GLY A 389 -1.34 24.84 8.18
N ASN A 390 -2.20 24.53 7.21
CA ASN A 390 -2.16 23.30 6.44
C ASN A 390 -0.99 23.30 5.45
N LEU A 391 -0.36 22.14 5.24
CA LEU A 391 0.83 22.01 4.40
C LEU A 391 0.49 21.67 2.95
N LEU A 392 0.56 22.68 2.08
CA LEU A 392 0.39 22.51 0.63
C LEU A 392 1.60 21.78 0.02
N PRO A 393 1.39 20.68 -0.73
CA PRO A 393 2.46 20.00 -1.46
C PRO A 393 3.02 20.86 -2.59
N ALA A 394 4.28 20.62 -2.96
CA ALA A 394 5.01 21.39 -3.97
C ALA A 394 4.23 21.52 -5.29
N GLY A 395 3.61 20.45 -5.79
CA GLY A 395 2.81 20.50 -7.02
C GLY A 395 1.60 21.43 -7.00
N GLN A 396 1.20 21.97 -5.84
CA GLN A 396 0.10 22.94 -5.73
C GLN A 396 0.55 24.41 -5.76
N PHE A 397 1.84 24.68 -5.55
CA PHE A 397 2.36 26.07 -5.52
C PHE A 397 3.58 26.29 -6.43
N LEU A 398 4.23 25.22 -6.92
CA LEU A 398 5.42 25.35 -7.77
C LEU A 398 5.14 26.08 -9.08
N ASP A 399 4.01 25.81 -9.75
CA ASP A 399 3.65 26.52 -11.00
C ASP A 399 3.59 28.04 -10.79
N VAL A 400 3.09 28.48 -9.63
CA VAL A 400 3.00 29.90 -9.28
C VAL A 400 4.39 30.46 -8.97
N VAL A 401 5.23 29.71 -8.25
CA VAL A 401 6.62 30.08 -7.96
C VAL A 401 7.43 30.22 -9.26
N GLU A 402 7.23 29.31 -10.22
CA GLU A 402 7.85 29.36 -11.55
C GLU A 402 7.38 30.58 -12.34
N GLN A 403 6.07 30.80 -12.47
CA GLN A 403 5.51 31.94 -13.20
C GLN A 403 5.95 33.29 -12.63
N ARG A 404 6.18 33.37 -11.32
CA ARG A 404 6.65 34.58 -10.63
C ARG A 404 8.18 34.73 -10.63
N GLY A 405 8.91 33.75 -11.12
CA GLY A 405 10.39 33.76 -11.14
C GLY A 405 11.02 33.58 -9.76
N TRP A 406 10.31 32.97 -8.81
CA TRP A 406 10.76 32.80 -7.42
C TRP A 406 11.51 31.48 -7.17
N MET A 407 11.71 30.66 -8.20
CA MET A 407 12.45 29.39 -8.08
C MET A 407 13.85 29.54 -7.46
N PRO A 408 14.67 30.54 -7.84
CA PRO A 408 15.99 30.73 -7.22
C PRO A 408 15.91 31.04 -5.71
N GLU A 409 14.90 31.79 -5.29
CA GLU A 409 14.69 32.13 -3.88
C GLU A 409 14.23 30.91 -3.07
N LEU A 410 13.30 30.12 -3.63
CA LEU A 410 12.84 28.87 -3.05
C LEU A 410 13.98 27.87 -2.90
N ASP A 411 14.71 27.58 -3.99
CA ASP A 411 15.79 26.60 -4.00
C ASP A 411 16.93 27.02 -3.06
N ALA A 412 17.25 28.32 -2.99
CA ALA A 412 18.24 28.85 -2.04
C ALA A 412 17.80 28.64 -0.59
N TRP A 413 16.52 28.87 -0.29
CA TRP A 413 15.97 28.64 1.04
C TRP A 413 16.04 27.16 1.43
N VAL A 414 15.63 26.26 0.55
CA VAL A 414 15.69 24.81 0.80
C VAL A 414 17.12 24.36 1.06
N PHE A 415 18.04 24.79 0.20
CA PHE A 415 19.46 24.47 0.34
C PHE A 415 20.01 24.95 1.69
N ASN A 416 19.77 26.22 2.03
CA ASN A 416 20.28 26.81 3.26
C ASN A 416 19.76 26.09 4.52
N ASN A 417 18.48 25.74 4.56
CA ASN A 417 17.93 25.07 5.73
C ASN A 417 18.36 23.60 5.82
N ALA A 418 18.45 22.88 4.69
CA ALA A 418 18.98 21.52 4.68
C ALA A 418 20.46 21.49 5.13
N HIS A 419 21.25 22.46 4.66
CA HIS A 419 22.62 22.66 5.06
C HIS A 419 22.74 22.96 6.57
N HIS A 420 21.93 23.88 7.08
CA HIS A 420 21.90 24.22 8.51
C HIS A 420 21.55 23.02 9.39
N ILE A 421 20.65 22.12 8.93
CA ILE A 421 20.32 20.90 9.68
C ILE A 421 21.55 20.00 9.82
N LEU A 422 22.25 19.73 8.72
CA LEU A 422 23.47 18.91 8.73
C LEU A 422 24.57 19.57 9.56
N THR A 423 24.73 20.88 9.42
CA THR A 423 25.85 21.60 10.02
C THR A 423 25.59 22.16 11.40
N GLU A 424 24.37 22.18 11.93
CA GLU A 424 24.08 22.79 13.24
C GLU A 424 23.12 22.00 14.12
N GLN A 425 22.14 21.29 13.56
CA GLN A 425 21.09 20.62 14.35
C GLN A 425 21.34 19.13 14.59
N LEU A 426 22.01 18.45 13.67
CA LEU A 426 22.38 17.05 13.84
C LEU A 426 23.57 16.91 14.80
N ALA A 427 23.56 15.82 15.58
CA ALA A 427 24.71 15.43 16.39
C ALA A 427 25.96 15.31 15.50
N SER A 428 27.12 15.74 16.01
CA SER A 428 28.36 15.82 15.23
C SER A 428 28.82 14.50 14.62
N GLU A 429 28.36 13.37 15.15
CA GLU A 429 28.71 12.02 14.69
C GLU A 429 27.61 11.37 13.82
N ALA A 430 26.47 12.03 13.65
CA ALA A 430 25.34 11.48 12.91
C ALA A 430 25.64 11.45 11.41
N ALA A 431 25.65 10.25 10.84
CA ALA A 431 25.68 10.05 9.40
C ALA A 431 24.30 10.38 8.81
N GLN A 432 24.25 11.27 7.81
CA GLN A 432 23.03 11.66 7.13
C GLN A 432 23.34 12.20 5.74
N CYS A 433 22.62 11.71 4.74
CA CYS A 433 22.58 12.28 3.41
C CYS A 433 21.22 12.94 3.19
N LEU A 434 21.22 14.22 2.80
CA LEU A 434 20.01 14.92 2.37
C LEU A 434 20.09 15.18 0.87
N ILE A 435 19.02 14.86 0.15
CA ILE A 435 18.87 15.19 -1.27
C ILE A 435 17.93 16.39 -1.38
N VAL A 436 18.44 17.50 -1.89
CA VAL A 436 17.66 18.71 -2.21
C VAL A 436 17.52 18.83 -3.72
N HIS A 437 16.38 19.32 -4.19
CA HIS A 437 16.15 19.53 -5.62
C HIS A 437 16.54 20.96 -6.01
N ALA A 438 17.14 21.12 -7.20
CA ALA A 438 17.39 22.42 -7.81
C ALA A 438 16.74 22.48 -9.18
N SER A 439 16.04 23.57 -9.46
CA SER A 439 15.42 23.79 -10.77
C SER A 439 16.45 24.28 -11.81
N PRO A 440 16.21 24.03 -13.11
CA PRO A 440 17.06 24.54 -14.19
C PRO A 440 17.20 26.07 -14.17
N VAL A 441 16.14 26.78 -13.75
CA VAL A 441 16.13 28.24 -13.62
C VAL A 441 17.09 28.71 -12.53
N SER A 442 17.13 28.02 -11.40
CA SER A 442 18.05 28.34 -10.29
C SER A 442 19.51 28.08 -10.64
N LEU A 443 19.79 27.02 -11.40
CA LEU A 443 21.15 26.71 -11.86
C LEU A 443 21.71 27.79 -12.81
N ASN A 444 20.84 28.50 -13.52
CA ASN A 444 21.20 29.64 -14.36
C ASN A 444 21.18 30.99 -13.61
N SER A 445 20.89 30.98 -12.30
CA SER A 445 20.86 32.19 -11.47
C SER A 445 22.19 32.40 -10.75
N THR A 446 22.92 33.45 -11.12
CA THR A 446 24.18 33.85 -10.46
C THR A 446 24.00 34.05 -8.96
N VAL A 447 22.87 34.64 -8.55
CA VAL A 447 22.56 34.92 -7.14
C VAL A 447 22.39 33.63 -6.34
N TYR A 448 21.73 32.61 -6.93
CA TYR A 448 21.59 31.30 -6.30
C TYR A 448 22.96 30.62 -6.13
N LEU A 449 23.76 30.59 -7.19
CA LEU A 449 25.08 29.97 -7.19
C LEU A 449 26.03 30.64 -6.18
N GLU A 450 26.06 31.98 -6.13
CA GLU A 450 26.86 32.72 -5.15
C GLU A 450 26.42 32.43 -3.71
N THR A 451 25.11 32.33 -3.48
CA THR A 451 24.57 32.00 -2.15
C THR A 451 24.98 30.60 -1.71
N VAL A 452 24.80 29.59 -2.59
CA VAL A 452 25.18 28.20 -2.31
C VAL A 452 26.68 28.06 -2.08
N CYS A 453 27.51 28.63 -2.97
CA CYS A 453 28.96 28.59 -2.85
C CYS A 453 29.46 29.31 -1.59
N GLY A 454 28.89 30.48 -1.28
CA GLY A 454 29.23 31.23 -0.08
C GLY A 454 28.89 30.47 1.21
N LEU A 455 27.75 29.79 1.22
CA LEU A 455 27.33 28.97 2.37
C LEU A 455 28.29 27.79 2.61
N LEU A 456 28.62 27.06 1.55
CA LEU A 456 29.55 25.93 1.61
C LEU A 456 30.97 26.34 1.99
N ALA A 457 31.41 27.52 1.56
CA ALA A 457 32.73 28.06 1.90
C ALA A 457 32.83 28.52 3.37
N THR A 458 31.75 29.05 3.93
CA THR A 458 31.74 29.62 5.28
C THR A 458 31.47 28.59 6.37
N LYS A 459 30.72 27.53 6.06
CA LYS A 459 30.34 26.49 7.03
C LYS A 459 30.44 25.10 6.38
N PRO A 460 31.61 24.44 6.41
CA PRO A 460 31.74 23.09 5.87
C PRO A 460 30.94 22.07 6.70
N MET A 461 30.68 20.90 6.11
CA MET A 461 30.07 19.76 6.81
C MET A 461 30.90 19.37 8.04
N ARG A 462 30.22 19.04 9.16
CA ARG A 462 30.89 18.74 10.43
C ARG A 462 31.51 17.34 10.47
N HIS A 463 31.09 16.45 9.57
CA HIS A 463 31.49 15.05 9.57
C HIS A 463 31.56 14.49 8.14
N GLU A 464 32.50 13.58 7.88
CA GLU A 464 32.75 13.00 6.54
C GLU A 464 31.59 12.17 5.98
N ARG A 465 30.69 11.72 6.88
CA ARG A 465 29.46 10.97 6.54
C ARG A 465 28.22 11.85 6.44
N GLN A 466 28.36 13.17 6.53
CA GLN A 466 27.29 14.12 6.20
C GLN A 466 27.40 14.52 4.75
N ARG A 467 26.31 14.38 4.00
CA ARG A 467 26.26 14.70 2.57
C ARG A 467 25.03 15.51 2.25
N LEU A 468 25.22 16.58 1.48
CA LEU A 468 24.15 17.32 0.85
C LEU A 468 24.26 17.11 -0.66
N VAL A 469 23.29 16.42 -1.24
CA VAL A 469 23.24 16.07 -2.67
C VAL A 469 22.22 16.98 -3.34
N ILE A 470 22.62 17.62 -4.43
CA ILE A 470 21.71 18.41 -5.26
C ILE A 470 21.24 17.52 -6.41
N ALA A 471 19.93 17.24 -6.44
CA ALA A 471 19.28 16.52 -7.52
C ALA A 471 18.74 17.50 -8.56
N ILE A 472 19.08 17.25 -9.82
CA ILE A 472 18.68 18.07 -10.97
C ILE A 472 17.81 17.18 -11.87
N PRO A 473 16.62 17.66 -12.31
CA PRO A 473 15.81 16.92 -13.27
C PRO A 473 16.58 16.68 -14.57
N GLU A 474 16.47 15.47 -15.14
CA GLU A 474 17.14 15.10 -16.39
C GLU A 474 16.63 15.90 -17.60
N ALA A 475 15.43 16.49 -17.50
CA ALA A 475 14.82 17.31 -18.54
C ALA A 475 15.34 18.77 -18.60
N ALA A 476 16.54 19.04 -18.09
CA ALA A 476 17.16 20.37 -18.01
C ALA A 476 18.01 20.70 -19.25
#